data_AF-A0A0M3A675-F1
#
_entry.id   AF-A0A0M3A675-F1
#
_cell.length_a   1.000
_cell.length_b   1.000
_cell.length_c   1.000
_cell.angle_alpha   90.00
_cell.angle_beta   90.00
_cell.angle_gamma   90.00
#
_symmetry.space_group_name_H-M   'P 1'
#
loop_
_entity.id
_entity.type
_entity.pdbx_description
1 polymer ?
#
loop_
_entity_poly.entity_id
_entity_poly.type
_entity_poly.pdbx_seq_one_letter_code
_entity_poly.pdbx_strand_id
1 'polypeptide(L)' 'MSVSAQQLSLIVQVDQLLPQTQCGLCGHRDGCLPYAKSIVEGEDANKCVPGGQPVADALATLLKRPTMIAEPSV' A
#
# COMPACT_ATOMS: atom_id res chain seq x y z
N MET A 1 2.60 -20.67 -5.32
CA MET A 1 2.27 -19.29 -5.73
C MET A 1 3.57 -18.62 -6.13
N SER A 2 3.86 -18.54 -7.44
CA SER A 2 5.13 -18.05 -7.96
C SER A 2 5.09 -16.53 -8.06
N VAL A 3 5.44 -15.85 -6.96
CA VAL A 3 5.61 -14.38 -6.99
C VAL A 3 6.83 -14.08 -7.87
N SER A 4 6.62 -13.41 -9.00
CA SER A 4 7.69 -13.05 -9.93
C SER A 4 8.66 -12.04 -9.30
N ALA A 5 9.93 -12.05 -9.69
CA ALA A 5 10.95 -11.14 -9.15
C ALA A 5 10.57 -9.65 -9.28
N GLN A 6 9.83 -9.28 -10.34
CA GLN A 6 9.34 -7.91 -10.53
C GLN A 6 8.31 -7.52 -9.46
N GLN A 7 7.48 -8.47 -9.05
CA GLN A 7 6.43 -8.26 -8.05
C GLN A 7 7.04 -8.03 -6.67
N LEU A 8 8.09 -8.78 -6.30
CA LEU A 8 8.86 -8.55 -5.07
C LEU A 8 9.48 -7.14 -5.02
N SER A 9 10.08 -6.69 -6.12
CA SER A 9 10.63 -5.33 -6.20
C SER A 9 9.55 -4.26 -6.01
N LEU A 10 8.36 -4.46 -6.57
CA LEU A 10 7.23 -3.54 -6.41
C LEU A 10 6.73 -3.51 -4.96
N ILE A 11 6.63 -4.68 -4.32
CA ILE A 11 6.20 -4.82 -2.91
C ILE A 11 7.13 -4.05 -1.99
N VAL A 12 8.45 -4.19 -2.17
CA VAL A 12 9.43 -3.45 -1.37
C VAL A 12 9.29 -1.94 -1.58
N GLN A 13 9.10 -1.49 -2.83
CA GLN A 13 8.90 -0.05 -3.11
C GLN A 13 7.62 0.49 -2.46
N VAL A 14 6.53 -0.27 -2.52
CA VAL A 14 5.26 0.08 -1.86
C VAL A 14 5.44 0.14 -0.35
N ASP A 15 6.09 -0.87 0.26
CA ASP A 15 6.37 -0.93 1.69
C ASP A 15 7.18 0.30 2.17
N GLN A 16 8.18 0.73 1.38
CA GLN A 16 8.97 1.93 1.69
C GLN A 16 8.18 3.24 1.61
N LEU A 17 7.07 3.28 0.86
CA LEU A 17 6.17 4.44 0.79
C LEU A 17 5.17 4.48 1.96
N LEU A 18 4.95 3.35 2.63
CA LEU A 18 4.07 3.29 3.80
C LEU A 18 4.77 3.92 5.01
N PRO A 19 4.02 4.47 5.97
CA PRO A 19 4.60 5.13 7.15
C PRO A 19 5.24 4.16 8.15
N GLN A 20 5.25 2.84 7.88
CA GLN A 20 5.84 1.79 8.72
C GLN A 20 5.39 1.80 10.19
N THR A 21 4.20 2.36 10.47
CA THR A 21 3.63 2.44 11.83
C THR A 21 3.08 1.12 12.33
N GLN A 22 2.91 0.13 11.44
CA GLN A 22 2.37 -1.20 11.76
C GLN A 22 1.01 -1.13 12.49
N CYS A 23 0.22 -0.09 12.21
CA CYS A 23 -1.03 0.20 12.91
C CYS A 23 -2.19 -0.78 12.60
N GLY A 24 -2.15 -1.47 11.47
CA GLY A 24 -3.19 -2.41 11.05
C GLY A 24 -4.53 -1.79 10.63
N LEU A 25 -4.62 -0.46 10.52
CA LEU A 25 -5.87 0.24 10.17
C LEU A 25 -6.34 -0.03 8.73
N CYS A 26 -5.44 -0.43 7.84
CA CYS A 26 -5.77 -0.84 6.46
C CYS A 26 -6.36 -2.26 6.36
N GLY A 27 -6.69 -2.91 7.49
CA GLY A 27 -7.15 -4.30 7.54
C GLY A 27 -6.02 -5.33 7.67
N HIS A 28 -4.75 -4.91 7.54
CA HIS A 28 -3.57 -5.77 7.64
C HIS A 28 -2.88 -5.60 9.00
N ARG A 29 -3.39 -6.31 10.02
CA ARG A 29 -2.86 -6.25 11.40
C ARG A 29 -1.43 -6.77 11.55
N ASP A 30 -0.97 -7.58 10.59
CA ASP A 30 0.37 -8.18 10.59
C ASP A 30 1.46 -7.20 10.09
N GLY A 31 1.08 -5.99 9.63
CA GLY A 31 2.01 -4.91 9.32
C GLY A 31 1.83 -4.28 7.94
N CYS A 32 2.80 -3.44 7.54
CA CYS A 32 2.78 -2.71 6.27
C CYS A 32 3.14 -3.61 5.07
N LEU A 33 4.05 -4.58 5.24
CA LEU A 33 4.45 -5.51 4.19
C LEU A 33 3.29 -6.36 3.60
N PRO A 34 2.41 -6.98 4.40
CA PRO A 34 1.26 -7.72 3.85
C PRO A 34 0.27 -6.81 3.10
N TYR A 35 0.10 -5.56 3.56
CA TYR A 35 -0.68 -4.57 2.81
C TYR A 35 -0.01 -4.22 1.48
N ALA A 36 1.31 -3.98 1.48
CA ALA A 36 2.08 -3.72 0.27
C ALA A 36 1.96 -4.85 -0.76
N LYS A 37 2.04 -6.11 -0.29
CA LYS A 37 1.82 -7.29 -1.13
C LYS A 37 0.44 -7.29 -1.76
N SER A 38 -0.58 -7.05 -0.96
CA SER A 38 -1.97 -7.10 -1.41
C SER A 38 -2.28 -5.99 -2.42
N ILE A 39 -1.72 -4.78 -2.23
CA ILE A 39 -1.80 -3.69 -3.21
C ILE A 39 -1.25 -4.13 -4.58
N VAL A 40 -0.08 -4.77 -4.58
CA VAL A 40 0.54 -5.27 -5.82
C VAL A 40 -0.29 -6.40 -6.44
N GLU A 41 -0.94 -7.24 -5.63
CA GLU A 41 -1.86 -8.28 -6.09
C GLU A 41 -3.20 -7.74 -6.62
N GLY A 42 -3.53 -6.48 -6.34
CA GLY A 42 -4.72 -5.81 -6.89
C GLY A 42 -5.63 -5.13 -5.86
N GLU A 43 -5.25 -5.12 -4.58
CA GLU A 43 -6.00 -4.39 -3.54
C GLU A 43 -5.89 -2.87 -3.71
N ASP A 44 -6.87 -2.15 -3.15
CA ASP A 44 -6.90 -0.69 -3.11
C ASP A 44 -5.73 -0.13 -2.30
N ALA A 45 -5.08 0.89 -2.85
CA ALA A 45 -3.90 1.55 -2.28
C ALA A 45 -4.24 2.77 -1.39
N ASN A 46 -5.51 2.97 -1.07
CA ASN A 46 -6.02 4.16 -0.36
C ASN A 46 -6.38 3.91 1.11
N LYS A 47 -6.21 2.68 1.61
CA LYS A 47 -6.58 2.27 2.97
C LYS A 47 -5.58 2.66 4.06
N CYS A 48 -4.45 3.28 3.69
CA CYS A 48 -3.45 3.69 4.65
C CYS A 48 -3.88 4.97 5.38
N VAL A 49 -4.72 4.80 6.41
CA VAL A 49 -5.22 5.90 7.27
C VAL A 49 -4.12 6.84 7.78
N PRO A 50 -3.01 6.36 8.40
CA PRO A 50 -1.95 7.27 8.87
C PRO A 50 -1.14 7.90 7.74
N GLY A 51 -1.11 7.30 6.55
CA GLY A 51 -0.43 7.82 5.38
C GLY A 51 -1.25 8.86 4.60
N GLY A 52 -2.58 8.77 4.69
CA GLY A 52 -3.52 9.68 4.06
C GLY A 52 -3.33 9.80 2.54
N GLN A 53 -3.79 10.94 2.01
CA GLN A 53 -3.74 11.24 0.57
C GLN A 53 -2.32 11.19 -0.02
N PRO A 54 -1.27 11.73 0.63
CA PRO A 54 0.08 11.69 0.08
C PRO A 54 0.57 10.27 -0.22
N VAL A 55 0.28 9.31 0.67
CA VAL A 55 0.64 7.90 0.45
C VAL A 55 -0.21 7.30 -0.66
N ALA A 56 -1.52 7.54 -0.68
CA ALA A 56 -2.39 7.05 -1.75
C ALA A 56 -1.95 7.56 -3.15
N ASP A 57 -1.56 8.83 -3.26
CA ASP A 57 -1.10 9.45 -4.51
C ASP A 57 0.26 8.89 -4.95
N ALA A 58 1.20 8.72 -4.01
CA ALA A 58 2.50 8.12 -4.28
C ALA A 58 2.35 6.67 -4.78
N LEU A 59 1.46 5.90 -4.14
CA LEU A 59 1.17 4.52 -4.52
C LEU A 59 0.48 4.45 -5.89
N ALA A 60 -0.50 5.32 -6.17
CA ALA A 60 -1.14 5.40 -7.47
C ALA A 60 -0.12 5.71 -8.58
N THR A 61 0.79 6.65 -8.33
CA THR A 61 1.88 7.00 -9.25
C THR A 61 2.83 5.82 -9.49
N LEU A 62 3.28 5.16 -8.42
CA LEU A 62 4.18 4.00 -8.50
C LEU A 62 3.56 2.84 -9.27
N LEU A 63 2.28 2.55 -9.01
CA LEU A 63 1.54 1.44 -9.61
C LEU A 63 0.95 1.79 -10.98
N LYS A 64 1.09 3.06 -11.42
CA LYS A 64 0.44 3.61 -12.62
C LYS A 64 -1.07 3.38 -12.64
N ARG A 65 -1.71 3.53 -11.47
CA ARG A 65 -3.16 3.40 -11.26
C ARG A 65 -3.80 4.78 -11.13
N PRO A 66 -5.13 4.90 -11.33
CA PRO A 66 -5.84 6.13 -11.01
C PRO A 66 -5.64 6.48 -9.52
N THR A 67 -5.51 7.77 -9.22
CA THR A 67 -5.50 8.24 -7.83
C THR A 67 -6.86 7.99 -7.19
N MET A 68 -6.83 7.53 -5.95
CA MET A 68 -8.01 7.26 -5.14
C MET A 68 -7.98 8.16 -3.91
N ILE A 69 -9.16 8.53 -3.41
CA ILE A 69 -9.26 9.29 -2.16
C ILE A 69 -8.88 8.37 -1.00
N ALA A 70 -7.91 8.81 -0.20
CA ALA A 70 -7.48 8.09 1.00
C ALA A 70 -8.63 7.98 2.01
N GLU A 71 -8.71 6.83 2.67
CA GLU A 71 -9.69 6.62 3.73
C GLU A 71 -9.42 7.59 4.89
N PRO A 72 -10.46 8.30 5.38
CA PRO A 72 -10.30 9.26 6.46
C PRO A 72 -10.03 8.56 7.80
N SER A 73 -9.18 9.18 8.62
CA SER A 73 -9.05 8.89 10.05
C SER A 73 -10.31 9.38 10.78
N VAL A 74 -11.39 8.59 10.77
CA VAL A 74 -12.59 8.87 11.59
C VAL A 74 -12.38 8.52 13.06
#